data_AF-A0A821MGN0-F1
#
_entry.id   AF-A0A821MGN0-F1
#
_cell.length_a   1.000
_cell.length_b   1.000
_cell.length_c   1.000
_cell.angle_alpha   90.00
_cell.angle_beta   90.00
_cell.angle_gamma   90.00
#
_symmetry.space_group_name_H-M   'P 1'
#
loop_
_entity.id
_entity.type
_entity.pdbx_description
1 polymer ?
#
loop_
_entity_poly.entity_id
_entity_poly.type
_entity_poly.pdbx_seq_one_letter_code
_entity_poly.pdbx_strand_id
1 'polypeptide(L)' 'VEPRNPADLPKLVEGLKRLAKSDPMVQCIIEESGEHIVAGAGELHLEICLKDLEEDHACI' A
#
# COMPACT_ATOMS: atom_id res chain seq x y z
N VAL A 1 -1.56 -7.16 -0.64
CA VAL A 1 -0.45 -6.86 0.32
C VAL A 1 -0.94 -7.13 1.72
N GLU A 2 -0.08 -7.64 2.60
CA GLU A 2 -0.47 -8.04 3.97
C GLU A 2 0.56 -7.52 4.98
N PRO A 3 0.15 -7.04 6.16
CA PRO A 3 1.10 -6.58 7.17
C PRO A 3 1.73 -7.80 7.86
N ARG A 4 3.02 -7.69 8.20
CA ARG A 4 3.75 -8.76 8.89
C ARG A 4 3.18 -9.04 10.28
N ASN A 5 2.69 -8.01 10.96
CA ASN A 5 1.94 -8.13 12.21
C ASN A 5 0.49 -7.67 12.00
N PRO A 6 -0.51 -8.43 12.49
CA PRO A 6 -1.92 -8.02 12.42
C PRO A 6 -2.19 -6.68 13.10
N ALA A 7 -1.41 -6.33 14.12
CA ALA A 7 -1.52 -5.06 14.84
C ALA A 7 -1.16 -3.83 13.98
N ASP A 8 -0.41 -4.03 12.89
CA ASP A 8 -0.01 -2.96 11.98
C ASP A 8 -0.98 -2.79 10.79
N LEU A 9 -2.05 -3.58 10.72
CA LEU A 9 -3.12 -3.41 9.74
C LEU A 9 -3.65 -1.96 9.63
N PRO A 10 -3.93 -1.23 10.74
CA PRO A 10 -4.37 0.16 10.62
C PRO A 10 -3.29 1.09 10.06
N LYS A 11 -2.00 0.81 10.33
CA LYS A 11 -0.89 1.58 9.74
C LYS A 11 -0.75 1.28 8.25
N LEU A 12 -0.88 0.03 7.83
CA LEU A 12 -0.86 -0.35 6.41
C LEU A 12 -1.99 0.35 5.64
N VAL A 13 -3.22 0.37 6.18
CA VAL A 13 -4.36 1.07 5.56
C VAL A 13 -4.07 2.57 5.41
N GLU A 14 -3.51 3.19 6.43
CA GLU A 14 -3.15 4.61 6.39
C GLU A 14 -2.00 4.87 5.40
N GLY A 15 -1.01 3.98 5.35
CA GLY A 15 0.10 4.05 4.42
C GLY A 15 -0.35 3.92 2.96
N LEU A 16 -1.25 2.99 2.67
CA LEU A 16 -1.85 2.81 1.34
C LEU A 16 -2.63 4.06 0.90
N LYS A 17 -3.38 4.69 1.82
CA LYS A 17 -4.06 5.97 1.53
C LYS A 17 -3.10 7.11 1.24
N ARG A 18 -1.94 7.15 1.90
CA ARG A 18 -0.89 8.14 1.64
C ARG A 18 -0.22 7.90 0.30
N LEU A 19 0.13 6.65 0.00
CA LEU A 19 0.71 6.25 -1.28
C LEU A 19 -0.18 6.66 -2.46
N ALA A 20 -1.48 6.34 -2.40
CA ALA A 20 -2.44 6.73 -3.44
C ALA A 20 -2.67 8.26 -3.53
N LYS A 21 -2.36 9.02 -2.48
CA LYS A 21 -2.39 10.50 -2.51
C LYS A 21 -1.11 11.09 -3.11
N SER A 22 0.03 10.46 -2.85
CA SER A 22 1.33 10.88 -3.37
C SER A 22 1.45 10.58 -4.86
N ASP A 23 0.90 9.46 -5.31
CA ASP A 23 0.96 9.04 -6.70
C ASP A 23 -0.44 8.73 -7.27
N PRO A 24 -0.97 9.57 -8.19
CA PRO A 24 -2.29 9.38 -8.77
C PRO A 24 -2.37 8.18 -9.74
N MET A 25 -1.25 7.60 -10.16
CA MET A 25 -1.22 6.38 -10.96
C MET A 25 -1.32 5.11 -10.11
N VAL A 26 -1.19 5.22 -8.78
CA VAL A 26 -1.36 4.10 -7.86
C VAL A 26 -2.80 4.05 -7.36
N GLN A 27 -3.46 2.91 -7.56
CA GLN A 27 -4.80 2.65 -7.02
C GLN A 27 -4.71 1.61 -5.91
N CYS A 28 -5.19 1.98 -4.72
CA CYS A 28 -5.35 1.08 -3.59
C CYS A 28 -6.83 0.74 -3.44
N ILE A 29 -7.18 -0.52 -3.63
CA ILE A 29 -8.55 -1.04 -3.54
C ILE A 29 -8.63 -1.94 -2.32
N ILE A 30 -9.66 -1.75 -1.50
CA ILE A 30 -9.96 -2.61 -0.35
C ILE A 30 -11.23 -3.37 -0.71
N GLU A 31 -11.11 -4.69 -0.86
CA GLU A 31 -12.25 -5.55 -1.15
C GLU A 31 -13.07 -5.84 0.12
N GLU A 32 -14.33 -6.24 -0.04
CA GLU A 32 -15.19 -6.62 1.09
C GLU A 32 -14.67 -7.84 1.86
N SER A 33 -13.77 -8.64 1.25
CA SER A 33 -13.02 -9.72 1.91
C SER A 33 -12.00 -9.23 2.93
N GLY A 34 -11.62 -7.95 2.88
CA GLY A 34 -10.52 -7.37 3.65
C GLY A 34 -9.16 -7.42 2.94
N GLU A 35 -9.12 -7.88 1.68
CA GLU A 35 -7.91 -7.88 0.87
C GLU A 35 -7.57 -6.48 0.36
N HIS A 36 -6.27 -6.15 0.42
CA HIS A 36 -5.73 -4.86 -0.02
C HIS A 36 -4.96 -5.06 -1.31
N ILE A 37 -5.52 -4.54 -2.41
CA ILE A 37 -4.97 -4.63 -3.75
C ILE A 37 -4.31 -3.31 -4.11
N VAL A 38 -3.08 -3.37 -4.63
CA VAL A 38 -2.35 -2.20 -5.14
C VAL A 38 -2.13 -2.40 -6.64
N ALA A 39 -2.59 -1.44 -7.43
CA ALA A 39 -2.38 -1.39 -8.88
C ALA A 39 -1.55 -0.15 -9.23
N GLY A 40 -0.58 -0.30 -10.13
CA GLY A 40 0.33 0.77 -10.56
C GLY A 40 0.75 0.61 -12.03
N ALA A 41 1.52 1.57 -12.56
CA ALA A 41 1.90 1.59 -13.98
C ALA A 41 3.14 0.71 -14.24
N GLY A 42 2.94 -0.62 -14.23
CA GLY A 42 3.98 -1.60 -14.55
C GLY A 42 4.77 -2.09 -13.33
N GLU A 43 5.68 -3.04 -13.57
CA GLU A 43 6.37 -3.77 -12.50
C GLU A 43 7.31 -2.88 -11.67
N LEU A 44 8.12 -2.05 -12.33
CA LEU A 44 9.08 -1.18 -11.64
C LEU A 44 8.38 -0.15 -10.75
N HIS A 45 7.25 0.37 -11.22
CA HIS A 45 6.43 1.30 -10.45
C HIS A 45 5.90 0.63 -9.19
N LEU A 46 5.35 -0.58 -9.33
CA LEU A 46 4.88 -1.35 -8.17
C LEU A 46 6.01 -1.64 -7.17
N GLU A 47 7.21 -2.01 -7.63
CA GLU A 47 8.35 -2.22 -6.75
C GLU A 47 8.73 -0.98 -5.94
N ILE A 48 8.77 0.20 -6.57
CA ILE A 48 9.08 1.46 -5.90
C ILE A 48 7.97 1.81 -4.90
N CYS A 49 6.70 1.72 -5.31
CA CYS A 49 5.57 2.02 -4.45
C CYS A 49 5.47 1.11 -3.23
N LEU A 50 5.84 -0.17 -3.37
CA LEU A 50 5.88 -1.11 -2.25
C LEU A 50 7.03 -0.78 -1.29
N LYS A 51 8.19 -0.36 -1.82
CA LYS A 51 9.29 0.15 -0.97
C LYS A 51 8.91 1.40 -0.20
N ASP A 52 8.34 2.40 -0.88
CA ASP A 52 7.88 3.63 -0.23
C ASP A 52 6.81 3.34 0.84
N LEU A 53 5.95 2.35 0.57
CA LEU A 53 4.97 1.89 1.54
C LEU A 53 5.63 1.29 2.80
N GLU A 54 6.66 0.47 2.64
CA GLU A 54 7.39 -0.17 3.74
C GLU A 54 8.24 0.84 4.54
N GLU A 55 9.02 1.67 3.84
CA GLU A 55 10.02 2.56 4.45
C GLU A 55 9.40 3.87 5.01
N ASP A 56 8.50 4.52 4.26
CA ASP A 56 8.06 5.89 4.56
C ASP A 56 6.59 6.00 5.05
N HIS A 57 5.73 5.06 4.68
CA HIS A 57 4.28 5.23 4.89
C HIS A 57 3.66 4.29 5.93
N ALA A 58 4.15 3.06 6.05
CA ALA A 58 3.67 2.09 7.03
C ALA A 58 4.72 1.77 8.12
N CYS A 59 6.02 1.97 7.87
CA CYS A 59 7.12 1.61 8.80
C CYS A 59 6.88 0.24 9.46
N ILE A 60 6.60 -0.77 8.64
CA ILE A 60 6.19 -2.13 9.03
C ILE A 60 7.32 -3.15 8.88
#